data_AF-A0A6P1D1G7-F1
#
_entry.id   AF-A0A6P1D1G7-F1
#
_cell.length_a   1.000
_cell.length_b   1.000
_cell.length_c   1.000
_cell.angle_alpha   90.00
_cell.angle_beta   90.00
_cell.angle_gamma   90.00
#
_symmetry.space_group_name_H-M   'P 1'
#
loop_
_entity.id
_entity.type
_entity.pdbx_description
1 polymer ?
#
loop_
_entity_poly.entity_id
_entity_poly.type
_entity_poly.pdbx_seq_one_letter_code
_entity_poly.pdbx_strand_id
1 'polypeptide(L)'
;MPTTDRTAAIRRPQDAERVGTDATQVRLLIDSDEAGGSVSTVEVTMSRGADGAAPHYHTRSDELFYVADGELQLLAGDEIVTVGAGGSILVPRLMPHAFGATPDTGTRILIALMPGVERFEYFRLLDRIAKGEATLADLGASQDEFDNHFVDAPHWWRERTAGRD
;
A
#
# COMPACT_ATOMS: atom_id res chain seq x y z
N MET A 1 -25.53 -0.60 -28.44
CA MET A 1 -25.04 -0.27 -27.08
C MET A 1 -23.79 0.56 -27.24
N PRO A 2 -23.62 1.67 -26.51
CA PRO A 2 -22.34 2.37 -26.49
C PRO A 2 -21.30 1.44 -25.87
N THR A 3 -20.20 1.20 -26.58
CA THR A 3 -19.04 0.45 -26.08
C THR A 3 -17.98 1.43 -25.59
N THR A 4 -17.14 1.02 -24.65
CA THR A 4 -15.99 1.82 -24.23
C THR A 4 -14.93 1.86 -25.33
N ASP A 5 -14.34 3.03 -25.57
CA ASP A 5 -13.18 3.18 -26.47
C ASP A 5 -11.85 2.83 -25.76
N ARG A 6 -11.91 2.53 -24.46
CA ARG A 6 -10.74 2.20 -23.63
C ARG A 6 -10.38 0.72 -23.78
N THR A 7 -9.10 0.44 -24.00
CA THR A 7 -8.59 -0.92 -24.01
C THR A 7 -8.52 -1.48 -22.58
N ALA A 8 -8.61 -2.80 -22.44
CA ALA A 8 -8.37 -3.45 -21.16
C ALA A 8 -6.90 -3.28 -20.76
N ALA A 9 -6.67 -2.80 -19.54
CA ALA A 9 -5.34 -2.83 -18.93
C ALA A 9 -5.07 -4.27 -18.46
N ILE A 10 -3.99 -4.86 -18.96
CA ILE A 10 -3.64 -6.27 -18.69
C ILE A 10 -2.21 -6.32 -18.22
N ARG A 11 -2.00 -6.73 -16.97
CA ARG A 11 -0.68 -7.02 -16.42
C ARG A 11 -0.55 -8.51 -16.14
N ARG A 12 0.26 -9.22 -16.92
CA ARG A 12 0.54 -10.63 -16.64
C ARG A 12 1.53 -10.75 -15.49
N PRO A 13 1.59 -11.90 -14.78
CA PRO A 13 2.47 -12.04 -13.63
C PRO A 13 3.95 -11.73 -13.91
N GLN A 14 4.45 -12.10 -15.09
CA GLN A 14 5.82 -11.84 -15.54
C GLN A 14 6.08 -10.40 -15.99
N ASP A 15 5.01 -9.64 -16.28
CA ASP A 15 5.09 -8.27 -16.78
C ASP A 15 5.01 -7.24 -15.62
N ALA A 16 4.66 -7.69 -14.40
CA ALA A 16 4.56 -6.86 -13.20
C ALA A 16 5.95 -6.59 -12.62
N GLU A 17 6.38 -5.33 -12.69
CA GLU A 17 7.60 -4.85 -12.05
C GLU A 17 7.54 -5.09 -10.53
N ARG A 18 8.71 -5.39 -9.94
CA ARG A 18 8.89 -5.59 -8.50
C ARG A 18 9.86 -4.55 -7.96
N VAL A 19 9.45 -3.87 -6.90
CA VAL A 19 10.24 -2.87 -6.18
C VAL A 19 10.18 -3.13 -4.68
N GLY A 20 11.09 -2.53 -3.91
CA GLY A 20 11.13 -2.65 -2.45
C GLY A 20 12.32 -3.48 -1.95
N THR A 21 12.17 -4.07 -0.77
CA THR A 21 13.23 -4.80 -0.05
C THR A 21 12.92 -6.29 0.07
N ASP A 22 13.85 -7.05 0.62
CA ASP A 22 13.62 -8.46 0.97
C ASP A 22 12.50 -8.64 2.01
N ALA A 23 12.30 -7.64 2.88
CA ALA A 23 11.27 -7.67 3.91
C ALA A 23 9.89 -7.29 3.36
N THR A 24 9.82 -6.30 2.47
CA THR A 24 8.57 -5.79 1.90
C THR A 24 8.75 -5.54 0.41
N GLN A 25 8.09 -6.35 -0.41
CA GLN A 25 8.13 -6.28 -1.86
C GLN A 25 6.77 -5.84 -2.41
N VAL A 26 6.79 -4.92 -3.37
CA VAL A 26 5.59 -4.45 -4.08
C VAL A 26 5.66 -4.88 -5.53
N ARG A 27 4.56 -5.46 -6.04
CA ARG A 27 4.35 -5.70 -7.46
C ARG A 27 3.39 -4.65 -8.01
N LEU A 28 3.83 -3.99 -9.06
CA LEU A 28 3.07 -2.96 -9.76
C LEU A 28 2.07 -3.64 -10.71
N LEU A 29 0.76 -3.53 -10.43
CA LEU A 29 -0.28 -4.24 -11.18
C LEU A 29 -0.86 -3.34 -12.28
N ILE A 30 -1.87 -2.53 -11.96
CA ILE A 30 -2.50 -1.56 -12.87
C ILE A 30 -2.48 -0.19 -12.20
N ASP A 31 -1.90 0.81 -12.85
CA ASP A 31 -1.89 2.18 -12.33
C ASP A 31 -3.09 3.02 -12.82
N SER A 32 -3.28 4.20 -12.23
CA SER A 32 -4.41 5.09 -12.48
C SER A 32 -4.54 5.48 -13.96
N ASP A 33 -3.43 5.78 -14.64
CA ASP A 33 -3.41 6.16 -16.05
C ASP A 33 -3.89 5.00 -16.95
N GLU A 34 -3.38 3.79 -16.71
CA GLU A 34 -3.80 2.56 -17.36
C GLU A 34 -5.26 2.23 -17.03
N ALA A 35 -5.77 2.65 -15.88
CA ALA A 35 -7.15 2.46 -15.42
C ALA A 35 -8.12 3.60 -15.80
N GLY A 36 -7.65 4.64 -16.49
CA GLY A 36 -8.46 5.82 -16.81
C GLY A 36 -9.00 6.53 -15.57
N GLY A 37 -8.24 6.57 -14.49
CA GLY A 37 -8.57 7.21 -13.21
C GLY A 37 -9.46 6.38 -12.28
N SER A 38 -9.90 5.18 -12.69
CA SER A 38 -10.88 4.42 -11.92
C SER A 38 -10.31 3.72 -10.69
N VAL A 39 -9.07 3.21 -10.78
CA VAL A 39 -8.42 2.46 -9.71
C VAL A 39 -6.90 2.45 -9.90
N SER A 40 -6.15 2.37 -8.81
CA SER A 40 -4.75 1.97 -8.84
C SER A 40 -4.56 0.74 -7.97
N THR A 41 -3.78 -0.24 -8.44
CA THR A 41 -3.64 -1.54 -7.78
C THR A 41 -2.19 -1.97 -7.65
N VAL A 42 -1.86 -2.53 -6.49
CA VAL A 42 -0.57 -3.17 -6.23
C VAL A 42 -0.77 -4.44 -5.39
N GLU A 43 0.13 -5.41 -5.53
CA GLU A 43 0.25 -6.52 -4.58
C GLU A 43 1.45 -6.25 -3.68
N VAL A 44 1.25 -6.29 -2.36
CA VAL A 44 2.34 -6.14 -1.38
C VAL A 44 2.56 -7.48 -0.69
N THR A 45 3.81 -7.94 -0.65
CA THR A 45 4.23 -9.12 0.10
C THR A 45 5.18 -8.69 1.20
N MET A 46 4.85 -9.06 2.43
CA MET A 46 5.64 -8.74 3.63
C MET A 46 6.09 -10.02 4.31
N SER A 47 7.36 -10.07 4.69
CA SER A 47 7.91 -11.15 5.51
C SER A 47 7.37 -11.06 6.95
N ARG A 48 7.64 -12.09 7.75
CA ARG A 48 7.13 -12.17 9.13
C ARG A 48 7.50 -10.92 9.93
N GLY A 49 6.50 -10.27 10.51
CA GLY A 49 6.67 -9.06 11.31
C GLY A 49 7.16 -7.84 10.54
N ALA A 50 7.31 -7.90 9.21
CA ALA A 50 7.75 -6.76 8.42
C ALA A 50 6.71 -5.64 8.42
N ASP A 51 7.19 -4.40 8.37
CA ASP A 51 6.35 -3.22 8.24
C ASP A 51 5.99 -2.98 6.76
N GLY A 52 4.73 -2.57 6.54
CA GLY A 52 4.24 -2.10 5.26
C GLY A 52 4.31 -0.58 5.20
N ALA A 53 3.17 0.07 5.11
CA ALA A 53 3.12 1.54 5.14
C ALA A 53 3.15 2.08 6.57
N ALA A 54 3.95 3.14 6.77
CA ALA A 54 3.87 4.00 7.94
C ALA A 54 2.51 4.73 8.00
N PRO A 55 2.08 5.23 9.17
CA PRO A 55 0.81 5.94 9.30
C PRO A 55 0.65 7.11 8.32
N HIS A 56 -0.42 7.07 7.55
CA HIS A 56 -0.75 8.06 6.53
C HIS A 56 -2.25 8.11 6.27
N TYR A 57 -2.68 9.06 5.43
CA TYR A 57 -4.03 9.09 4.87
C TYR A 57 -4.00 9.55 3.41
N HIS A 58 -5.08 9.27 2.71
CA HIS A 58 -5.36 9.74 1.35
C HIS A 58 -6.50 10.77 1.38
N THR A 59 -6.39 11.85 0.61
CA THR A 59 -7.45 12.87 0.48
C THR A 59 -8.43 12.55 -0.65
N ARG A 60 -7.99 11.82 -1.68
CA ARG A 60 -8.77 11.59 -2.91
C ARG A 60 -9.41 10.22 -2.97
N SER A 61 -8.84 9.22 -2.31
CA SER A 61 -9.15 7.80 -2.54
C SER A 61 -9.54 7.09 -1.25
N ASP A 62 -10.50 6.18 -1.36
CA ASP A 62 -10.63 5.11 -0.37
C ASP A 62 -9.61 4.01 -0.74
N GLU A 63 -9.10 3.28 0.25
CA GLU A 63 -8.13 2.21 0.04
C GLU A 63 -8.69 0.86 0.49
N LEU A 64 -8.81 -0.07 -0.46
CA LEU A 64 -9.23 -1.44 -0.23
C LEU A 64 -8.01 -2.34 -0.07
N PHE A 65 -8.04 -3.16 0.98
CA PHE A 65 -7.12 -4.25 1.24
C PHE A 65 -7.86 -5.57 1.08
N TYR A 66 -7.27 -6.52 0.37
CA TYR A 66 -7.67 -7.93 0.39
C TYR A 66 -6.49 -8.80 0.78
N VAL A 67 -6.65 -9.60 1.83
CA VAL A 67 -5.59 -10.48 2.33
C VAL A 67 -5.62 -11.77 1.53
N ALA A 68 -4.66 -11.93 0.62
CA ALA A 68 -4.57 -13.10 -0.24
C ALA A 68 -3.91 -14.29 0.46
N ASP A 69 -2.99 -14.02 1.40
CA ASP A 69 -2.29 -15.03 2.19
C ASP A 69 -1.77 -14.45 3.53
N GLY A 70 -1.63 -15.30 4.54
CA GLY A 70 -1.12 -14.90 5.86
C GLY A 70 -2.05 -13.98 6.66
N GLU A 71 -1.47 -13.10 7.49
CA GLU A 71 -2.22 -12.18 8.35
C GLU A 71 -1.70 -10.74 8.28
N LEU A 72 -2.62 -9.81 8.05
CA LEU A 72 -2.37 -8.36 8.02
C LEU A 72 -2.76 -7.75 9.37
N GLN A 73 -1.85 -7.04 10.00
CA GLN A 73 -2.16 -6.09 11.06
C GLN A 73 -2.33 -4.70 10.43
N LEU A 74 -3.45 -4.04 10.72
CA LEU A 74 -3.80 -2.77 10.09
C LEU A 74 -4.33 -1.78 11.15
N LEU A 75 -3.84 -0.55 11.09
CA LEU A 75 -4.41 0.60 11.78
C LEU A 75 -5.56 1.16 10.93
N ALA A 76 -6.75 1.31 11.51
CA ALA A 76 -7.92 1.95 10.92
C ALA A 76 -8.45 3.02 11.87
N GLY A 77 -8.03 4.27 11.67
CA GLY A 77 -8.34 5.38 12.57
C GLY A 77 -7.67 5.19 13.93
N ASP A 78 -8.45 4.83 14.94
CA ASP A 78 -7.98 4.58 16.31
C ASP A 78 -7.88 3.08 16.66
N GLU A 79 -8.33 2.19 15.77
CA GLU A 79 -8.37 0.76 15.99
C GLU A 79 -7.20 0.05 15.28
N ILE A 80 -6.59 -0.91 15.96
CA ILE A 80 -5.66 -1.85 15.33
C ILE A 80 -6.36 -3.21 15.21
N VAL A 81 -6.51 -3.68 13.98
CA VAL A 81 -7.18 -4.95 13.67
C VAL A 81 -6.20 -5.93 13.04
N THR A 82 -6.47 -7.22 13.22
CA THR A 82 -5.77 -8.30 12.50
C THR A 82 -6.76 -9.02 11.60
N VAL A 83 -6.40 -9.17 10.32
CA VAL A 83 -7.25 -9.78 9.30
C VAL A 83 -6.44 -10.84 8.57
N GLY A 84 -6.93 -12.09 8.62
CA GLY A 84 -6.32 -13.22 7.93
C GLY A 84 -6.76 -13.37 6.47
N ALA A 85 -6.14 -14.32 5.78
CA ALA A 85 -6.43 -14.66 4.39
C ALA A 85 -7.94 -14.84 4.10
N GLY A 86 -8.38 -14.28 2.97
CA GLY A 86 -9.79 -14.22 2.56
C GLY A 86 -10.56 -13.02 3.13
N GLY A 87 -9.99 -12.29 4.10
CA GLY A 87 -10.56 -11.06 4.63
C GLY A 87 -10.28 -9.83 3.76
N SER A 88 -11.10 -8.79 3.95
CA SER A 88 -10.95 -7.50 3.28
C SER A 88 -11.23 -6.33 4.22
N ILE A 89 -10.55 -5.22 4.01
CA ILE A 89 -10.73 -3.96 4.74
C ILE A 89 -10.87 -2.84 3.73
N LEU A 90 -11.85 -1.95 3.90
CA LEU A 90 -11.92 -0.69 3.16
C LEU A 90 -11.69 0.46 4.13
N VAL A 91 -10.60 1.20 3.92
CA VAL A 91 -10.30 2.42 4.66
C VAL A 91 -10.82 3.62 3.87
N PRO A 92 -11.77 4.41 4.40
CA PRO A 92 -12.25 5.59 3.71
C PRO A 92 -11.17 6.68 3.66
N ARG A 93 -11.24 7.53 2.62
CA ARG A 93 -10.39 8.74 2.54
C ARG A 93 -10.41 9.53 3.84
N LEU A 94 -9.32 10.24 4.11
CA LEU A 94 -9.08 11.08 5.29
C LEU A 94 -8.96 10.31 6.62
N MET A 95 -9.16 8.99 6.63
CA MET A 95 -8.90 8.17 7.80
C MET A 95 -7.41 7.80 7.86
N PRO A 96 -6.69 8.12 8.95
CA PRO A 96 -5.36 7.61 9.18
C PRO A 96 -5.32 6.08 9.21
N HIS A 97 -4.35 5.50 8.52
CA HIS A 97 -4.13 4.06 8.49
C HIS A 97 -2.66 3.73 8.27
N ALA A 98 -2.29 2.51 8.62
CA ALA A 98 -0.96 1.93 8.52
C ALA A 98 -1.12 0.42 8.45
N PHE A 99 -0.11 -0.31 7.98
CA PHE A 99 -0.21 -1.76 7.96
C PHE A 99 1.15 -2.46 8.02
N GLY A 100 1.12 -3.73 8.41
CA GLY A 100 2.28 -4.61 8.44
C GLY A 100 1.86 -6.06 8.60
N ALA A 101 2.79 -6.99 8.38
CA ALA A 101 2.56 -8.39 8.70
C ALA A 101 2.50 -8.60 10.23
N THR A 102 1.75 -9.58 10.71
CA THR A 102 1.75 -9.93 12.15
C THR A 102 3.14 -10.41 12.60
N PRO A 103 3.47 -10.35 13.91
CA PRO A 103 4.76 -10.80 14.41
C PRO A 103 5.07 -12.28 14.10
N ASP A 104 4.04 -13.11 13.94
CA ASP A 104 4.18 -14.56 13.81
C ASP A 104 4.13 -15.05 12.35
N THR A 105 3.52 -14.28 11.44
CA THR A 105 3.33 -14.69 10.04
C THR A 105 3.73 -13.60 9.05
N GLY A 106 4.12 -14.00 7.82
CA GLY A 106 4.17 -13.07 6.69
C GLY A 106 2.76 -12.83 6.13
N THR A 107 2.61 -11.90 5.18
CA THR A 107 1.34 -11.69 4.50
C THR A 107 1.52 -11.26 3.05
N ARG A 108 0.50 -11.55 2.23
CA ARG A 108 0.39 -11.06 0.86
C ARG A 108 -0.97 -10.45 0.65
N ILE A 109 -1.00 -9.19 0.25
CA ILE A 109 -2.21 -8.39 0.16
C ILE A 109 -2.33 -7.76 -1.23
N LEU A 110 -3.56 -7.63 -1.71
CA LEU A 110 -3.91 -6.73 -2.81
C LEU A 110 -4.37 -5.41 -2.20
N ILE A 111 -3.85 -4.32 -2.72
CA ILE A 111 -4.29 -2.96 -2.41
C ILE A 111 -4.95 -2.37 -3.66
N ALA A 112 -6.07 -1.66 -3.48
CA ALA A 112 -6.73 -0.88 -4.51
C ALA A 112 -7.16 0.50 -3.98
N LEU A 113 -6.65 1.58 -4.60
CA LEU A 113 -7.09 2.95 -4.33
C LEU A 113 -8.17 3.35 -5.33
N MET A 114 -9.31 3.84 -4.83
CA MET A 114 -10.48 4.18 -5.63
C MET A 114 -11.08 5.53 -5.19
N PRO A 115 -11.16 6.54 -6.07
CA PRO A 115 -10.60 6.62 -7.43
C PRO A 115 -9.07 6.40 -7.49
N GLY A 116 -8.53 6.10 -8.67
CA GLY A 116 -7.10 5.81 -8.82
C GLY A 116 -6.21 7.05 -8.67
N VAL A 117 -5.03 6.86 -8.08
CA VAL A 117 -3.94 7.83 -7.99
C VAL A 117 -2.62 7.17 -8.41
N GLU A 118 -1.71 7.87 -9.08
CA GLU A 118 -0.50 7.25 -9.62
C GLU A 118 0.35 6.56 -8.53
N ARG A 119 0.54 5.24 -8.59
CA ARG A 119 1.28 4.45 -7.59
C ARG A 119 2.64 3.98 -8.04
N PHE A 120 2.89 3.84 -9.34
CA PHE A 120 4.12 3.21 -9.78
C PHE A 120 5.34 4.07 -9.44
N GLU A 121 5.30 5.38 -9.73
CA GLU A 121 6.38 6.29 -9.35
C GLU A 121 6.51 6.50 -7.84
N TYR A 122 5.40 6.46 -7.09
CA TYR A 122 5.44 6.49 -5.62
C TYR A 122 6.25 5.31 -5.06
N PHE A 123 5.95 4.08 -5.49
CA PHE A 123 6.68 2.89 -5.03
C PHE A 123 8.11 2.83 -5.56
N ARG A 124 8.38 3.31 -6.78
CA ARG A 124 9.75 3.48 -7.29
C ARG A 124 10.54 4.52 -6.51
N LEU A 125 9.90 5.59 -6.03
CA LEU A 125 10.53 6.57 -5.14
C LEU A 125 10.92 5.94 -3.79
N LEU A 126 10.02 5.15 -3.19
CA LEU A 126 10.32 4.40 -1.97
C LEU A 126 11.50 3.42 -2.15
N ASP A 127 11.57 2.75 -3.31
CA ASP A 127 12.67 1.86 -3.67
C ASP A 127 14.01 2.60 -3.83
N ARG A 128 14.01 3.76 -4.48
CA ARG A 128 15.19 4.65 -4.55
C ARG A 128 15.63 5.11 -3.16
N ILE A 129 14.69 5.43 -2.27
CA ILE A 129 15.00 5.79 -0.87
C ILE A 129 15.65 4.61 -0.15
N ALA A 130 15.12 3.40 -0.29
CA ALA A 130 15.69 2.20 0.31
C ALA A 130 17.12 1.90 -0.17
N LYS A 131 17.46 2.31 -1.40
CA LYS A 131 18.80 2.20 -2.00
C LYS A 131 19.72 3.38 -1.70
N GLY A 132 19.24 4.43 -1.03
CA GLY A 132 20.00 5.66 -0.78
C GLY A 132 20.15 6.58 -1.99
N GLU A 133 19.32 6.39 -3.03
CA GLU A 133 19.33 7.17 -4.28
C GLU A 133 18.35 8.36 -4.24
N ALA A 134 17.47 8.40 -3.24
CA ALA A 134 16.53 9.50 -2.95
C ALA A 134 16.37 9.68 -1.43
N THR A 135 15.68 10.73 -1.00
CA THR A 135 15.57 11.13 0.40
C THR A 135 14.12 11.12 0.91
N LEU A 136 13.95 11.09 2.24
CA LEU A 136 12.65 11.30 2.88
C LEU A 136 12.08 12.71 2.59
N ALA A 137 12.92 13.68 2.28
CA ALA A 137 12.48 15.01 1.86
C ALA A 137 11.82 14.96 0.47
N ASP A 138 12.36 14.17 -0.45
CA ASP A 138 11.75 13.95 -1.78
C ASP A 138 10.38 13.28 -1.64
N LEU A 139 10.27 12.29 -0.75
CA LEU A 139 8.99 11.66 -0.42
C LEU A 139 7.98 12.66 0.14
N GLY A 140 8.40 13.48 1.11
CA GLY A 140 7.57 14.54 1.67
C GLY A 140 7.13 15.57 0.62
N ALA A 141 8.00 15.94 -0.32
CA ALA A 141 7.66 16.86 -1.41
C ALA A 141 6.64 16.27 -2.40
N SER A 142 6.58 14.94 -2.51
CA SER A 142 5.68 14.22 -3.42
C SER A 142 4.29 13.92 -2.84
N GLN A 143 4.02 14.29 -1.58
CA GLN A 143 2.79 13.87 -0.86
C GLN A 143 1.50 14.24 -1.59
N ASP A 144 1.44 15.42 -2.23
CA ASP A 144 0.20 15.93 -2.86
C ASP A 144 0.00 15.27 -4.24
N GLU A 145 1.09 15.08 -4.98
CA GLU A 145 1.10 14.38 -6.27
C GLU A 145 0.60 12.94 -6.10
N PHE A 146 1.17 12.26 -5.11
CA PHE A 146 0.89 10.88 -4.78
C PHE A 146 -0.22 10.69 -3.74
N ASP A 147 -0.91 11.75 -3.32
CA ASP A 147 -2.00 11.70 -2.33
C ASP A 147 -1.69 10.83 -1.12
N ASN A 148 -0.48 10.94 -0.57
CA ASN A 148 -0.01 10.12 0.54
C ASN A 148 0.55 11.00 1.64
N HIS A 149 -0.29 11.34 2.61
CA HIS A 149 0.04 12.31 3.65
C HIS A 149 0.38 11.59 4.95
N PHE A 150 1.65 11.61 5.34
CA PHE A 150 2.11 10.96 6.57
C PHE A 150 1.60 11.69 7.82
N VAL A 151 1.30 10.90 8.85
CA VAL A 151 0.90 11.39 10.17
C VAL A 151 1.67 10.66 11.25
N ASP A 152 1.73 11.23 12.45
CA ASP A 152 2.20 10.50 13.60
C ASP A 152 1.07 9.67 14.21
N ALA A 153 1.34 8.42 14.54
CA ALA A 153 0.42 7.54 15.26
C ALA A 153 1.20 6.73 16.32
N PRO A 154 1.51 7.31 17.48
CA PRO A 154 2.36 6.67 18.49
C PRO A 154 1.79 5.35 19.02
N HIS A 155 0.47 5.16 18.99
CA HIS A 155 -0.15 3.90 19.42
C HIS A 155 0.14 2.76 18.44
N TRP A 156 0.16 3.03 17.13
CA TRP A 156 0.59 2.06 16.12
C TRP A 156 2.04 1.64 16.34
N TRP A 157 2.95 2.59 16.52
CA TRP A 157 4.35 2.25 16.73
C TRP A 157 4.61 1.51 18.03
N ARG A 158 3.88 1.84 19.11
CA ARG A 158 3.94 1.06 20.36
C ARG A 158 3.51 -0.38 20.14
N GLU A 159 2.44 -0.60 19.40
CA GLU A 159 1.98 -1.95 19.07
C GLU A 159 3.00 -2.70 18.20
N ARG A 160 3.52 -2.08 17.14
CA ARG A 160 4.46 -2.71 16.20
C ARG A 160 5.81 -3.07 16.79
N THR A 161 6.26 -2.27 17.75
CA THR A 161 7.56 -2.45 18.42
C THR A 161 7.44 -3.27 19.71
N ALA A 162 6.23 -3.50 20.23
CA ALA A 162 6.02 -4.40 21.35
C ALA A 162 6.51 -5.81 20.99
N GLY A 163 7.61 -6.25 21.60
CA GLY A 163 8.19 -7.57 21.39
C GLY A 163 9.19 -7.69 20.22
N ARG A 164 9.60 -6.56 19.60
CA ARG A 164 10.80 -6.54 18.74
C ARG A 164 12.01 -6.15 19.60
N ASP A 165 12.74 -7.16 20.04
CA ASP A 165 14.07 -6.97 20.67
C ASP A 165 15.13 -6.60 19.60
#